data_AF-A0A5K0V852-F1
#
_entry.id   AF-A0A5K0V852-F1
#
_cell.length_a   1.000
_cell.length_b   1.000
_cell.length_c   1.000
_cell.angle_alpha   90.00
_cell.angle_beta   90.00
_cell.angle_gamma   90.00
#
_symmetry.space_group_name_H-M   'P 1'
#
loop_
_entity.id
_entity.type
_entity.pdbx_description
1 polymer ?
#
loop_
_entity_poly.entity_id
_entity_poly.type
_entity_poly.pdbx_seq_one_letter_code
_entity_poly.pdbx_strand_id
1 'polypeptide(L)'
;IPADMVVNAMVVSMVAHSWQPQAFIYHVGSSKQNPTTTSLLADCAHRYFSNNPVKGKDGRAISVDKLFLYTSLDDFKKYMNFYYNVPLQVNLTEIRNSFHPHS
;
A
#
# COMPACT_ATOMS: atom_id res chain seq x y z
N ILE A 1 -4.34 -5.29 9.72
CA ILE A 1 -4.48 -5.46 11.18
C ILE A 1 -3.37 -6.42 11.60
N PRO A 2 -2.54 -6.05 12.58
CA PRO A 2 -1.47 -6.91 13.09
C PRO A 2 -1.99 -8.27 13.58
N ALA A 3 -1.20 -9.34 13.45
CA ALA A 3 -1.64 -10.70 13.78
C ALA A 3 -1.95 -10.89 15.28
N ASP A 4 -1.18 -10.25 16.14
CA ASP A 4 -1.33 -10.21 17.60
C ASP A 4 -2.68 -9.61 18.04
N MET A 5 -3.17 -8.58 17.35
CA MET A 5 -4.47 -7.98 17.64
C MET A 5 -5.63 -8.92 17.34
N VAL A 6 -5.52 -9.76 16.30
CA VAL A 6 -6.55 -10.75 15.95
C VAL A 6 -6.62 -11.84 17.01
N VAL A 7 -5.47 -12.35 17.46
CA VAL A 7 -5.38 -13.38 18.51
C VAL A 7 -5.93 -12.87 19.83
N ASN A 8 -5.54 -11.66 20.25
CA ASN A 8 -6.03 -11.06 21.49
C ASN A 8 -7.55 -10.85 21.46
N ALA A 9 -8.10 -10.38 20.35
CA ALA A 9 -9.54 -10.20 20.20
C ALA A 9 -10.30 -11.54 20.23
N MET A 10 -9.72 -12.60 19.65
CA MET A 10 -10.30 -13.94 19.70
C MET A 10 -10.35 -14.47 21.13
N VAL A 11 -9.25 -14.41 21.87
CA VAL A 11 -9.21 -14.89 23.27
C VAL A 11 -10.18 -14.09 24.16
N VAL A 12 -10.21 -12.76 24.02
CA VAL A 12 -11.12 -11.90 24.78
C VAL A 12 -12.58 -12.20 24.44
N SER A 13 -12.91 -12.38 23.16
CA SER A 13 -14.29 -12.69 22.75
C SER A 13 -14.74 -14.07 23.22
N MET A 14 -13.85 -15.07 23.21
CA MET A 14 -14.11 -16.40 23.78
C MET A 14 -14.39 -16.34 25.28
N VAL A 15 -13.59 -15.58 26.04
CA VAL A 15 -13.80 -15.42 27.48
C VAL A 15 -15.11 -14.66 27.76
N ALA A 16 -15.35 -13.55 27.06
CA ALA A 16 -16.51 -12.69 27.25
C ALA A 16 -17.86 -13.38 26.94
N HIS A 17 -17.87 -14.37 26.03
CA HIS A 17 -19.06 -15.10 25.63
C HIS A 17 -19.07 -16.57 26.02
N SER A 18 -18.24 -16.97 26.98
CA SER A 18 -18.12 -18.36 27.44
C SER A 18 -19.44 -18.98 27.94
N TRP A 19 -20.47 -18.18 28.24
CA TRP A 19 -21.78 -18.62 28.75
C TRP A 19 -22.97 -18.07 27.96
N GLN A 20 -22.75 -17.47 26.78
CA GLN A 20 -23.79 -16.81 25.99
C GLN A 20 -24.07 -17.62 24.70
N PRO A 21 -25.31 -18.12 24.48
CA PRO A 21 -25.64 -18.92 23.29
C PRO A 21 -25.83 -18.10 22.01
N GLN A 22 -25.64 -16.78 22.06
CA GLN A 22 -25.83 -15.86 20.93
C GLN A 22 -24.52 -15.55 20.22
N ALA A 23 -24.58 -15.48 18.89
CA ALA A 23 -23.44 -15.08 18.07
C ALA A 23 -23.27 -13.56 18.10
N PHE A 24 -22.05 -13.09 18.42
CA PHE A 24 -21.70 -11.67 18.45
C PHE A 24 -20.64 -11.36 17.38
N ILE A 25 -20.87 -10.30 16.63
CA ILE A 25 -19.94 -9.81 15.60
C ILE A 25 -19.07 -8.72 16.21
N TYR A 26 -17.76 -8.98 16.33
CA TYR A 26 -16.77 -8.02 16.82
C TYR A 26 -16.01 -7.37 15.66
N HIS A 27 -16.17 -6.06 15.50
CA HIS A 27 -15.35 -5.28 14.57
C HIS A 27 -13.99 -4.95 15.20
N VAL A 28 -13.01 -5.79 14.93
CA VAL A 28 -11.61 -5.54 15.31
C VAL A 28 -10.97 -4.71 14.21
N GLY A 29 -10.45 -3.54 14.57
CA GLY A 29 -9.73 -2.66 13.66
C GLY A 29 -8.67 -1.88 14.41
N SER A 30 -7.71 -1.28 13.70
CA SER A 30 -6.87 -0.24 14.28
C SER A 30 -7.77 0.89 14.77
N SER A 31 -7.74 1.17 16.08
CA SER A 31 -8.61 2.14 16.75
C SER A 31 -8.72 3.47 16.00
N LYS A 32 -9.89 4.13 16.07
CA LYS A 32 -10.05 5.54 15.66
C LYS A 32 -9.10 6.50 16.40
N GLN A 33 -8.58 6.10 17.56
CA GLN A 33 -7.61 6.87 18.37
C GLN A 33 -6.16 6.68 17.94
N ASN A 34 -5.83 5.67 17.12
CA ASN A 34 -4.54 5.58 16.43
C ASN A 34 -4.78 5.58 14.92
N PRO A 35 -5.33 6.67 14.35
CA PRO A 35 -5.42 6.78 12.91
C PRO A 35 -3.98 6.85 12.43
N THR A 36 -3.47 5.73 11.91
CA THR A 36 -2.23 5.75 11.14
C THR A 36 -2.60 6.51 9.88
N THR A 37 -2.45 7.84 9.92
CA THR A 37 -2.89 8.69 8.83
C THR A 37 -2.10 8.27 7.59
N THR A 38 -2.73 8.35 6.43
CA THR A 38 -2.05 8.04 5.17
C THR A 38 -0.78 8.89 5.02
N SER A 39 -0.76 10.10 5.61
CA SER A 39 0.41 10.98 5.75
C SER A 39 1.53 10.36 6.58
N LEU A 40 1.22 9.77 7.73
CA LEU A 40 2.22 9.09 8.55
C LEU A 40 2.82 7.91 7.81
N LEU A 41 2.00 7.14 7.08
CA LEU A 41 2.50 6.04 6.24
C LEU A 41 3.40 6.54 5.12
N ALA A 42 3.02 7.62 4.43
CA ALA A 42 3.84 8.24 3.38
C ALA A 42 5.18 8.78 3.95
N ASP A 43 5.15 9.39 5.12
CA ASP A 43 6.33 9.90 5.82
C ASP A 43 7.27 8.77 6.25
N CYS A 44 6.72 7.71 6.83
CA CYS A 44 7.47 6.51 7.22
C CYS A 44 8.10 5.83 6.00
N ALA A 45 7.34 5.67 4.91
CA ALA A 45 7.83 5.07 3.68
C ALA A 45 8.97 5.90 3.07
N HIS A 46 8.78 7.22 2.93
CA HIS A 46 9.82 8.12 2.43
C HIS A 46 11.08 8.01 3.29
N ARG A 47 10.96 8.14 4.62
CA ARG A 47 12.12 8.03 5.54
C ARG A 47 12.85 6.70 5.41
N TYR A 48 12.12 5.60 5.29
CA TYR A 48 12.72 4.28 5.14
C TYR A 48 13.54 4.15 3.85
N PHE A 49 12.96 4.56 2.70
CA PHE A 49 13.61 4.44 1.40
C PHE A 49 14.69 5.49 1.15
N SER A 50 14.61 6.67 1.77
CA SER A 50 15.72 7.63 1.78
C SER A 50 16.94 7.07 2.52
N ASN A 51 16.72 6.38 3.64
CA ASN A 51 17.80 5.79 4.43
C ASN A 51 18.30 4.45 3.87
N ASN A 52 17.45 3.74 3.14
CA ASN A 52 17.74 2.43 2.54
C ASN A 52 17.41 2.48 1.04
N PRO A 53 18.23 3.17 0.23
CA PRO A 53 17.94 3.34 -1.18
C PRO A 53 17.96 1.99 -1.89
N VAL A 54 16.89 1.73 -2.64
CA VAL A 54 16.82 0.55 -3.50
C VAL A 54 17.82 0.75 -4.64
N LYS A 55 18.68 -0.25 -4.87
CA LYS A 55 19.60 -0.23 -6.01
C LYS A 55 18.86 -0.69 -7.27
N GLY A 56 18.94 0.13 -8.32
CA GLY A 56 18.46 -0.22 -9.64
C GLY A 56 19.27 -1.37 -10.26
N LYS A 57 18.82 -1.87 -11.42
CA LYS A 57 19.51 -2.93 -12.17
C LYS A 57 20.94 -2.56 -12.57
N ASP A 58 21.23 -1.26 -12.64
CA ASP A 58 22.52 -0.66 -12.92
C ASP A 58 23.37 -0.40 -11.65
N GLY A 59 22.90 -0.83 -10.48
CA GLY A 59 23.57 -0.64 -9.20
C GLY A 59 23.44 0.77 -8.62
N ARG A 60 22.81 1.72 -9.34
CA ARG A 60 22.62 3.09 -8.87
C ARG A 60 21.48 3.16 -7.85
N ALA A 61 21.62 4.02 -6.85
CA ALA A 61 20.57 4.28 -5.88
C ALA A 61 19.38 4.97 -6.55
N ILE A 62 18.19 4.41 -6.39
CA ILE A 62 16.94 5.03 -6.84
C ILE A 62 16.55 6.09 -5.81
N SER A 63 16.49 7.35 -6.23
CA SER A 63 15.96 8.43 -5.39
C SER A 63 14.45 8.24 -5.24
N VAL A 64 13.96 8.26 -4.00
CA VAL A 64 12.54 8.13 -3.70
C VAL A 64 12.01 9.48 -3.28
N ASP A 65 11.16 10.07 -4.11
CA ASP A 65 10.42 11.28 -3.75
C ASP A 65 9.29 10.95 -2.78
N LYS A 66 8.95 11.93 -1.95
CA LYS A 66 7.85 11.81 -1.00
C LYS A 66 6.53 11.62 -1.76
N LEU A 67 5.77 10.60 -1.36
CA LEU A 67 4.47 10.33 -1.96
C LEU A 67 3.52 11.52 -1.69
N PHE A 68 3.07 12.18 -2.75
CA PHE A 68 2.00 13.18 -2.66
C PHE A 68 0.68 12.46 -2.42
N LEU A 69 0.07 12.76 -1.28
CA LEU A 69 -1.24 12.24 -0.94
C LEU A 69 -2.30 13.16 -1.53
N TYR A 70 -3.04 12.61 -2.48
CA TYR A 70 -4.17 13.31 -3.07
C TYR A 70 -5.38 13.20 -2.15
N THR A 71 -6.03 14.34 -1.91
CA THR A 71 -7.27 14.41 -1.13
C THR A 71 -8.44 13.73 -1.87
N SER A 72 -8.33 13.60 -3.20
CA SER A 72 -9.30 12.92 -4.06
C SER A 72 -8.70 11.68 -4.70
N LEU A 73 -9.49 10.61 -4.70
CA LEU A 73 -9.17 9.36 -5.42
C LEU A 73 -9.11 9.57 -6.94
N ASP A 74 -9.80 10.58 -7.47
CA ASP A 74 -9.77 10.94 -8.88
C ASP A 74 -8.42 11.58 -9.26
N ASP A 75 -7.91 12.48 -8.41
CA ASP A 75 -6.59 13.10 -8.60
C ASP A 75 -5.46 12.09 -8.44
N PHE A 76 -5.59 11.17 -7.47
CA PHE A 76 -4.68 10.03 -7.33
C PHE A 76 -4.65 9.18 -8.60
N LYS A 77 -5.82 8.83 -9.16
CA LYS A 77 -5.91 8.05 -10.39
C LYS A 77 -5.28 8.76 -11.57
N LYS A 78 -5.50 10.08 -11.72
CA LYS A 78 -4.86 10.89 -12.76
C LYS A 78 -3.34 10.86 -12.66
N TYR A 79 -2.80 11.05 -11.45
CA TYR A 79 -1.37 10.95 -11.21
C TYR A 79 -0.83 9.55 -11.54
N MET A 80 -1.44 8.49 -11.02
CA MET A 80 -1.02 7.11 -11.30
C MET A 80 -1.07 6.79 -12.79
N ASN A 81 -2.08 7.31 -13.50
CA ASN A 81 -2.21 7.09 -14.93
C ASN A 81 -1.09 7.77 -15.73
N PHE A 82 -0.80 9.03 -15.40
CA PHE A 82 0.21 9.81 -16.13
C PHE A 82 1.64 9.34 -15.85
N TYR A 83 1.98 9.07 -14.59
CA TYR A 83 3.37 8.77 -14.21
C TYR A 83 3.74 7.29 -14.28
N TYR A 84 2.75 6.38 -14.25
CA TYR A 84 3.03 4.94 -14.22
C TYR A 84 2.37 4.20 -15.38
N ASN A 85 1.05 4.32 -15.57
CA ASN A 85 0.36 3.53 -16.60
C ASN A 85 0.80 3.91 -18.02
N VAL A 86 0.89 5.20 -18.35
CA VAL A 86 1.29 5.65 -19.69
C VAL A 86 2.71 5.19 -20.02
N PRO A 87 3.74 5.44 -19.18
CA PRO A 87 5.09 4.92 -19.43
C PRO A 87 5.14 3.39 -19.55
N LEU A 88 4.40 2.66 -18.71
CA LEU A 88 4.36 1.19 -18.77
C LEU A 88 3.74 0.68 -20.08
N GLN A 89 2.64 1.27 -20.54
CA GLN A 89 1.99 0.90 -21.80
C GLN A 89 2.87 1.21 -23.01
N VAL A 90 3.55 2.36 -23.01
CA VAL A 90 4.48 2.75 -24.07
C VAL A 90 5.64 1.75 -24.15
N ASN A 91 6.25 1.41 -23.02
CA ASN A 91 7.38 0.47 -22.96
C ASN A 91 6.95 -0.95 -23.38
N LEU A 92 5.78 -1.41 -22.94
CA LEU A 92 5.20 -2.69 -23.40
C LEU A 92 4.90 -2.68 -24.90
N THR A 93 4.49 -1.55 -25.46
CA THR A 93 4.22 -1.40 -26.89
C THR A 93 5.51 -1.38 -27.71
N GLU A 94 6.57 -0.71 -27.23
CA GLU A 94 7.90 -0.77 -27.84
C GLU A 94 8.47 -2.19 -27.85
N ILE A 95 8.39 -2.90 -26.72
CA ILE A 95 8.81 -4.31 -26.64
C ILE A 95 8.02 -5.14 -27.65
N ARG A 96 6.69 -5.01 -27.68
CA ARG A 96 5.85 -5.74 -28.63
C ARG A 96 6.22 -5.45 -30.09
N ASN A 97 6.49 -4.20 -30.44
CA ASN A 97 6.87 -3.79 -31.79
C ASN A 97 8.29 -4.25 -32.17
N SER A 98 9.19 -4.45 -31.20
CA SER A 98 10.53 -5.02 -31.45
C SER A 98 10.49 -6.50 -31.85
N PHE A 99 9.44 -7.23 -31.45
CA PHE A 99 9.24 -8.64 -31.80
C PHE A 99 8.46 -8.87 -33.10
N HIS A 100 7.86 -7.82 -33.67
CA HIS A 100 7.21 -7.85 -34.98
C HIS A 100 7.62 -6.61 -35.80
N PRO A 101 8.82 -6.60 -36.40
CA PRO A 101 9.16 -5.58 -37.37
C PRO A 101 8.26 -5.79 -38.59
N HIS A 102 7.60 -4.71 -39.02
CA HIS A 102 6.69 -4.61 -40.16
C HIS A 102 6.92 -5.65 -41.27
N SER A 103 5.88 -6.44 -41.56
CA SER A 103 5.71 -7.13 -42.85
C SER A 103 5.27 -6.15 -43.93
#